data_AF-A0A7V9PDV0-F1
#
_entry.id   AF-A0A7V9PDV0-F1
#
_cell.length_a   1.000
_cell.length_b   1.000
_cell.length_c   1.000
_cell.angle_alpha   90.00
_cell.angle_beta   90.00
_cell.angle_gamma   90.00
#
_symmetry.space_group_name_H-M   'P 1'
#
loop_
_entity.id
_entity.type
_entity.pdbx_description
1 polymer ?
#
loop_
_entity_poly.entity_id
_entity_poly.type
_entity_poly.pdbx_seq_one_letter_code
_entity_poly.pdbx_strand_id
1 'polypeptide(L)' 'MTGGRAVDMSNAASLSSVATALAELTARVTAIADDLSGSAREDVAGVLFEVERSLAAAARRLEKVLEDLS' A
#
# COMPACT_ATOMS: atom_id res chain seq x y z
N MET A 1 3.38 -28.44 19.24
CA MET A 1 2.74 -27.45 18.34
C MET A 1 3.69 -26.29 18.04
N THR A 2 4.92 -26.56 17.60
CA THR A 2 5.99 -25.52 17.53
C THR A 2 6.11 -24.86 16.14
N GLY A 3 5.39 -25.35 15.13
CA GLY A 3 5.47 -24.84 13.75
C GLY A 3 4.67 -23.56 13.47
N GLY A 4 3.56 -23.30 14.17
CA GLY A 4 2.68 -22.16 13.89
C GLY A 4 3.37 -20.80 14.05
N ARG A 5 4.01 -20.57 15.20
CA ARG A 5 4.70 -19.31 15.51
C ARG A 5 5.84 -18.96 14.55
N ALA A 6 6.55 -19.94 14.00
CA ALA A 6 7.62 -19.70 13.05
C ALA A 6 7.07 -19.30 11.65
N VAL A 7 5.93 -19.89 11.25
CA VAL A 7 5.22 -19.55 10.02
C VAL A 7 4.63 -18.15 10.12
N ASP A 8 4.02 -17.81 11.26
CA ASP A 8 3.44 -16.47 11.50
C ASP A 8 4.52 -15.38 11.43
N MET A 9 5.69 -15.60 12.05
CA MET A 9 6.83 -14.67 11.96
C MET A 9 7.35 -14.48 10.52
N SER A 10 7.43 -15.56 9.73
CA SER A 10 7.86 -15.48 8.32
C SER A 10 6.85 -14.75 7.45
N ASN A 11 5.55 -14.99 7.70
CA ASN A 11 4.47 -14.33 6.98
C ASN A 11 4.40 -12.84 7.36
N ALA A 12 4.55 -12.50 8.64
CA ALA A 12 4.60 -11.12 9.12
C ALA A 12 5.77 -10.34 8.50
N ALA A 13 6.97 -10.94 8.44
CA ALA A 13 8.12 -10.32 7.77
C ALA A 13 7.85 -10.07 6.27
N SER A 14 7.25 -11.05 5.59
CA SER A 14 6.89 -10.93 4.16
C SER A 14 5.84 -9.84 3.93
N LEU A 15 4.79 -9.79 4.75
CA LEU A 15 3.74 -8.78 4.68
C LEU A 15 4.24 -7.38 5.06
N SER A 16 5.21 -7.27 5.97
CA SER A 16 5.87 -6.01 6.32
C SER A 16 6.62 -5.45 5.11
N SER A 17 7.36 -6.29 4.38
CA SER A 17 8.00 -5.89 3.12
C SER A 17 6.98 -5.44 2.07
N VAL A 18 5.84 -6.12 1.95
CA VAL A 18 4.74 -5.70 1.06
C VAL A 18 4.14 -4.36 1.49
N ALA A 19 4.00 -4.11 2.80
CA ALA A 19 3.51 -2.84 3.31
C ALA A 19 4.44 -1.67 2.95
N THR A 20 5.75 -1.87 3.07
CA THR A 20 6.74 -0.88 2.61
C THR A 20 6.63 -0.61 1.11
N ALA A 21 6.59 -1.65 0.28
CA ALA A 21 6.45 -1.50 -1.17
C ALA A 21 5.14 -0.80 -1.57
N LEU A 22 4.06 -1.08 -0.84
CA LEU A 22 2.76 -0.44 -1.07
C LEU A 22 2.77 1.04 -0.71
N ALA A 23 3.46 1.43 0.37
CA ALA A 23 3.64 2.83 0.74
C ALA A 23 4.45 3.59 -0.32
N GLU A 24 5.56 3.01 -0.81
CA GLU A 24 6.36 3.59 -1.89
C GLU A 24 5.56 3.73 -3.19
N LEU A 25 4.77 2.72 -3.56
CA LEU A 25 3.91 2.78 -4.74
C LEU A 25 2.85 3.87 -4.61
N THR A 26 2.22 3.98 -3.43
CA THR A 26 1.22 5.02 -3.15
C THR A 26 1.83 6.41 -3.34
N ALA A 27 2.99 6.67 -2.72
CA ALA A 27 3.68 7.96 -2.84
C ALA A 27 4.03 8.31 -4.30
N ARG A 28 4.50 7.32 -5.09
CA ARG A 28 4.80 7.52 -6.51
C ARG A 28 3.56 7.83 -7.33
N VAL A 29 2.44 7.16 -7.08
CA VAL A 29 1.16 7.43 -7.76
C VAL A 29 0.66 8.83 -7.42
N THR A 30 0.74 9.24 -6.15
CA THR A 30 0.36 10.59 -5.71
C THR A 30 1.20 11.65 -6.41
N ALA A 31 2.52 11.50 -6.46
CA ALA A 31 3.41 12.47 -7.12
C ALA A 31 3.05 12.65 -8.60
N ILE A 32 2.76 11.56 -9.32
CA ILE A 32 2.35 11.64 -10.73
C ILE A 32 0.95 12.29 -10.86
N ALA A 33 0.03 12.00 -9.95
CA ALA A 33 -1.29 12.62 -9.93
C ALA A 33 -1.20 14.14 -9.71
N ASP A 34 -0.35 14.56 -8.77
CA ASP A 34 -0.09 15.97 -8.46
C ASP A 34 0.53 16.69 -9.67
N ASP A 35 1.52 16.09 -10.33
CA ASP A 35 2.16 16.65 -11.53
C ASP A 35 1.19 16.82 -12.71
N LEU A 36 0.19 15.93 -12.83
CA LEU A 36 -0.83 15.99 -13.87
C LEU A 36 -2.01 16.89 -13.49
N SER A 37 -2.17 17.22 -12.20
CA SER A 37 -3.22 18.09 -11.70
C SER A 37 -3.05 19.51 -12.25
N GLY A 38 -4.14 20.11 -12.75
CA GLY A 38 -4.10 21.42 -13.41
C GLY A 38 -3.42 21.44 -14.78
N SER A 39 -3.02 20.28 -15.31
CA SER A 39 -2.54 20.13 -16.69
C SER A 39 -3.68 19.79 -17.66
N ALA A 40 -3.38 19.69 -18.96
CA ALA A 40 -4.32 19.18 -19.96
C ALA A 40 -4.73 17.70 -19.75
N ARG A 41 -4.16 17.02 -18.75
CA ARG A 41 -4.40 15.61 -18.41
C ARG A 41 -5.06 15.46 -17.03
N GLU A 42 -5.87 16.43 -16.63
CA GLU A 42 -6.64 16.40 -15.38
C GLU A 42 -7.57 15.17 -15.28
N ASP A 43 -8.04 14.65 -16.41
CA ASP A 43 -8.76 13.38 -16.50
C ASP A 43 -7.93 12.20 -15.96
N VAL A 44 -6.64 12.13 -16.32
CA VAL A 44 -5.72 11.10 -15.83
C VAL A 44 -5.39 11.31 -14.36
N ALA A 45 -5.20 12.57 -13.93
CA ALA A 45 -4.95 12.90 -12.53
C ALA A 45 -6.10 12.39 -11.64
N GLY A 46 -7.36 12.58 -12.06
CA GLY A 46 -8.54 12.07 -11.38
C GLY A 46 -8.50 10.55 -11.15
N VAL A 47 -8.17 9.79 -12.20
CA VAL A 47 -8.01 8.33 -12.12
C VAL A 47 -6.88 7.93 -11.17
N LEU A 48 -5.74 8.62 -11.21
CA LEU A 48 -4.62 8.33 -10.32
C LEU A 48 -4.95 8.60 -8.84
N PHE A 49 -5.75 9.62 -8.53
CA PHE A 49 -6.25 9.83 -7.17
C PHE A 49 -7.25 8.75 -6.71
N GLU A 50 -7.97 8.09 -7.62
CA GLU A 50 -8.79 6.91 -7.27
C GLU A 50 -7.91 5.69 -6.99
N VAL A 51 -6.83 5.52 -7.76
CA VAL A 51 -5.82 4.47 -7.53
C VAL A 51 -5.13 4.70 -6.18
N GLU A 52 -4.66 5.91 -5.89
CA GLU A 52 -4.06 6.30 -4.60
C GLU A 52 -4.98 5.92 -3.43
N ARG A 53 -6.26 6.30 -3.47
CA ARG A 53 -7.23 5.96 -2.42
C ARG A 53 -7.38 4.46 -2.22
N SER A 54 -7.35 3.69 -3.31
CA SER A 54 -7.43 2.22 -3.27
C SER A 54 -6.17 1.61 -2.64
N LEU A 55 -4.98 2.13 -2.98
CA LEU A 55 -3.70 1.70 -2.41
C LEU A 55 -3.62 2.06 -0.91
N ALA A 56 -4.00 3.28 -0.53
CA ALA A 56 -4.05 3.72 0.87
C ALA A 56 -5.01 2.87 1.71
N ALA A 57 -6.17 2.50 1.15
CA ALA A 57 -7.10 1.59 1.81
C ALA A 57 -6.53 0.17 1.95
N ALA A 58 -5.79 -0.32 0.95
CA ALA A 58 -5.08 -1.60 1.03
C ALA A 58 -3.97 -1.58 2.10
N ALA A 59 -3.20 -0.49 2.18
CA ALA A 59 -2.14 -0.32 3.18
C ALA A 59 -2.69 -0.39 4.61
N ARG A 60 -3.76 0.34 4.90
CA ARG A 60 -4.45 0.30 6.20
C ARG A 60 -4.99 -1.09 6.57
N ARG A 61 -5.44 -1.87 5.58
CA ARG A 61 -5.91 -3.25 5.81
C ARG A 61 -4.74 -4.18 6.10
N LEU A 62 -3.61 -3.98 5.41
CA LEU A 62 -2.40 -4.77 5.59
C LEU A 62 -1.75 -4.50 6.96
N GLU A 63 -1.70 -3.24 7.40
CA GLU A 63 -1.23 -2.86 8.73
C GLU A 63 -2.01 -3.58 9.84
N LYS A 64 -3.34 -3.63 9.74
CA LYS A 64 -4.18 -4.38 10.70
C LYS A 64 -3.86 -5.87 10.73
N VAL A 65 -3.62 -6.48 9.57
CA VAL A 65 -3.23 -7.90 9.51
C VAL A 65 -1.85 -8.12 10.15
N LEU A 66 -0.93 -7.16 9.99
CA LEU A 66 0.38 -7.24 10.65
C LEU A 66 0.27 -7.12 12.17
N GLU A 67 -0.61 -6.25 12.69
CA GLU A 67 -0.93 -6.15 14.12
C GLU A 67 -1.50 -7.47 14.68
N ASP A 68 -2.32 -8.17 13.89
CA ASP A 68 -2.89 -9.47 14.29
C ASP A 68 -1.86 -10.62 14.28
N LEU A 69 -0.76 -10.48 13.52
CA LEU A 69 0.29 -11.49 13.37
C LEU A 69 1.53 -11.25 14.27
N SER A 70 1.65 -10.07 14.86
CA SER A 70 2.75 -9.66 15.75
C SER A 70 2.55 -10.11 17.20
#